data_AF-A0AAJ6LKR1-F1
#
_entry.id   AF-A0AAJ6LKR1-F1
#
_cell.length_a   1.000
_cell.length_b   1.000
_cell.length_c   1.000
_cell.angle_alpha   90.00
_cell.angle_beta   90.00
_cell.angle_gamma   90.00
#
_symmetry.space_group_name_H-M   'P 1'
#
loop_
_entity.id
_entity.type
_entity.pdbx_description
1 polymer ?
#
loop_
_entity_poly.entity_id
_entity_poly.type
_entity_poly.pdbx_seq_one_letter_code
_entity_poly.pdbx_strand_id
1 'polypeptide(L)' 'MARYIAVIHGWFVDSKGFDVHELSATDKESAYNEAVLLKHKRESTFCSCACTVVEIADHERLPRKLTLRERMTGRTNP' A
#
# COMPACT_ATOMS: atom_id res chain seq x y z
N MET A 1 -13.32 9.74 9.08
CA MET A 1 -12.06 10.46 8.80
C MET A 1 -11.35 9.66 7.72
N ALA A 2 -10.82 10.30 6.68
CA ALA A 2 -10.11 9.59 5.63
C ALA A 2 -8.94 8.78 6.23
N ARG A 3 -8.88 7.49 5.91
CA ARG A 3 -7.76 6.61 6.27
C ARG A 3 -6.87 6.46 5.05
N TYR A 4 -5.57 6.38 5.25
CA TYR A 4 -4.64 6.23 4.13
C TYR A 4 -3.78 5.00 4.33
N ILE A 5 -3.47 4.33 3.22
CA ILE A 5 -2.45 3.28 3.18
C ILE A 5 -1.35 3.68 2.20
N ALA A 6 -0.12 3.38 2.56
CA ALA A 6 1.03 3.44 1.66
C ALA A 6 1.32 2.04 1.13
N VAL A 7 1.28 1.87 -0.19
CA VAL A 7 1.79 0.69 -0.88
C VAL A 7 3.19 0.99 -1.36
N ILE A 8 4.18 0.26 -0.84
CA ILE A 8 5.59 0.45 -1.20
C ILE A 8 6.02 -0.74 -2.03
N HIS A 9 6.25 -0.51 -3.31
CA HIS A 9 6.82 -1.49 -4.23
C HIS A 9 8.34 -1.47 -4.13
N GLY A 10 8.95 -2.65 -4.00
CA GLY A 10 10.39 -2.84 -4.03
C GLY A 10 10.80 -3.78 -5.16
N TRP A 11 11.82 -3.39 -5.90
CA TRP A 11 12.50 -4.21 -6.90
C TRP A 11 13.91 -4.48 -6.41
N PHE A 12 14.14 -5.70 -5.91
CA PHE A 12 15.45 -6.13 -5.44
C PHE A 12 16.02 -7.17 -6.40
N VAL A 13 16.92 -6.73 -7.26
CA VAL A 13 17.58 -7.55 -8.30
C VAL A 13 16.59 -8.25 -9.23
N ASP A 14 16.08 -9.43 -8.85
CA ASP A 14 15.10 -10.22 -9.60
C ASP A 14 13.76 -10.40 -8.82
N SER A 15 13.76 -10.09 -7.53
CA SER A 15 12.59 -10.16 -6.66
C SER A 15 11.73 -8.91 -6.78
N LYS A 16 10.43 -9.11 -7.03
CA LYS A 16 9.42 -8.05 -7.04
C LYS A 16 8.49 -8.26 -5.85
N GLY A 17 8.43 -7.28 -4.97
CA GLY A 17 7.58 -7.32 -3.78
C GLY A 17 6.86 -6.00 -3.56
N PHE A 18 5.87 -6.04 -2.68
CA PHE A 18 5.25 -4.84 -2.14
C PHE A 18 4.90 -5.05 -0.67
N ASP A 19 4.95 -3.96 0.09
CA ASP A 19 4.44 -3.92 1.45
C ASP A 19 3.37 -2.85 1.57
N VAL A 20 2.39 -3.10 2.44
CA VAL A 20 1.29 -2.18 2.70
C VAL A 20 1.41 -1.70 4.13
N HIS A 21 1.44 -0.38 4.31
CA HIS A 21 1.51 0.28 5.61
C HIS A 21 0.27 1.13 5.82
N GLU A 22 -0.40 0.96 6.96
CA GLU A 22 -1.44 1.89 7.40
C GLU A 22 -0.77 3.18 7.89
N LEU A 23 -1.26 4.32 7.41
CA LEU A 23 -0.71 5.64 7.74
C LEU A 23 -1.55 6.30 8.82
N SER A 24 -0.89 7.12 9.65
CA SER A 24 -1.55 7.85 10.73
C SER A 24 -2.07 9.22 10.30
N ALA A 25 -1.61 9.73 9.15
CA ALA A 25 -2.05 10.98 8.56
C ALA A 25 -3.57 11.02 8.30
N THR A 26 -4.15 12.21 8.43
CA THR A 26 -5.58 12.47 8.14
C THR A 26 -5.79 13.29 6.86
N ASP A 27 -4.71 13.84 6.30
CA ASP A 27 -4.67 14.58 5.05
C ASP A 27 -3.74 13.90 4.03
N LYS A 28 -4.07 14.08 2.75
CA LYS A 28 -3.38 13.44 1.62
C LYS A 28 -1.90 13.85 1.51
N GLU A 29 -1.58 15.09 1.84
CA GLU A 29 -0.21 15.61 1.74
C GLU A 29 0.70 14.98 2.81
N SER A 30 0.26 14.97 4.06
CA SER A 30 0.98 14.30 5.16
C SER A 30 1.08 12.80 4.92
N ALA A 31 0.02 12.17 4.41
CA ALA A 31 0.05 10.76 4.03
C ALA A 31 1.10 10.48 2.95
N TYR A 32 1.22 11.36 1.96
CA TYR A 32 2.26 11.26 0.93
C TYR A 32 3.67 11.42 1.51
N ASN A 33 3.87 12.39 2.40
CA ASN A 33 5.16 12.60 3.07
C ASN A 33 5.57 11.37 3.92
N GLU A 34 4.64 10.78 4.67
CA GLU A 34 4.87 9.53 5.41
C GLU A 34 5.25 8.38 4.46
N ALA A 35 4.53 8.24 3.34
CA ALA A 35 4.81 7.19 2.35
C ALA A 35 6.20 7.35 1.70
N VAL A 36 6.60 8.58 1.38
CA VAL A 36 7.94 8.89 0.83
C VAL A 36 9.04 8.56 1.84
N LEU A 37 8.83 8.89 3.12
CA LEU A 37 9.78 8.54 4.19
C LEU A 37 9.94 7.02 4.33
N LEU A 38 8.83 6.26 4.29
CA LEU A 38 8.89 4.80 4.33
C LEU A 38 9.58 4.21 3.09
N LYS A 39 9.31 4.76 1.90
CA LYS A 39 9.99 4.39 0.65
C LYS A 39 11.50 4.58 0.77
N HIS A 40 11.93 5.75 1.26
CA HIS A 40 13.36 6.06 1.39
C HIS A 40 14.04 5.18 2.45
N LYS A 41 13.34 4.79 3.52
CA LYS A 41 13.87 3.86 4.52
C LYS A 41 14.09 2.44 3.96
N ARG A 42 13.25 2.02 3.02
CA ARG A 42 13.34 0.70 2.37
C ARG A 42 14.35 0.67 1.22
N GLU A 43 14.55 1.80 0.56
CA GLU A 43 15.45 1.92 -0.58
C GLU A 43 16.89 1.60 -0.18
N SER A 44 17.56 0.80 -1.02
CA SER A 44 18.95 0.42 -0.83
C SER A 44 19.66 0.38 -2.18
N THR A 45 20.99 0.28 -2.17
CA THR A 45 21.81 0.27 -3.40
C THR A 45 21.35 -0.74 -4.45
N PHE A 46 20.73 -1.84 -4.02
CA PHE A 46 20.23 -2.91 -4.89
C PHE A 46 18.70 -3.06 -4.86
N CYS A 47 17.99 -2.17 -4.14
CA CYS A 47 16.55 -2.20 -3.97
C CYS A 47 15.95 -0.84 -4.37
N SER A 48 15.56 -0.70 -5.64
CA SER A 48 14.78 0.46 -6.06
C SER A 48 13.36 0.35 -5.50
N CYS A 49 12.82 1.45 -4.98
CA CYS A 49 11.47 1.45 -4.40
C CYS A 49 10.58 2.52 -5.02
N ALA A 50 9.28 2.27 -5.09
CA ALA A 50 8.25 3.26 -5.42
C ALA A 50 7.15 3.20 -4.35
N CYS A 51 6.47 4.31 -4.12
CA CYS A 51 5.33 4.36 -3.20
C CYS A 51 4.07 4.88 -3.90
N THR A 52 2.92 4.39 -3.47
CA THR A 52 1.60 4.87 -3.88
C THR A 52 0.76 5.02 -2.63
N VAL A 53 0.13 6.18 -2.46
CA VAL A 53 -0.84 6.42 -1.38
C VAL A 53 -2.23 6.14 -1.90
N VAL A 54 -2.97 5.31 -1.17
CA VAL A 54 -4.37 5.01 -1.45
C VAL A 54 -5.20 5.54 -0.30
N GLU A 55 -6.17 6.38 -0.63
CA GLU A 55 -7.20 6.83 0.30
C GLU A 55 -8.24 5.73 0.43
N ILE A 56 -8.61 5.40 1.67
CA ILE A 56 -9.66 4.44 2.00
C ILE A 56 -10.81 5.23 2.60
N ALA A 57 -11.94 5.21 1.91
CA ALA A 57 -13.15 5.86 2.41
C ALA A 57 -13.68 5.14 3.66
N ASP A 58 -14.36 5.87 4.55
CA ASP A 58 -14.89 5.29 5.80
C ASP A 58 -15.84 4.10 5.56
N HIS A 59 -16.55 4.11 4.43
CA HIS A 59 -17.50 3.09 4.00
C HIS A 59 -16.87 1.96 3.18
N GLU A 60 -15.61 2.11 2.74
CA GLU A 60 -14.87 1.04 2.08
C GLU A 60 -14.49 -0.02 3.12
N ARG A 61 -15.37 -1.00 3.24
CA ARG A 61 -15.14 -2.22 4.00
C ARG A 61 -15.52 -3.39 3.13
N LEU A 62 -14.71 -4.44 3.20
CA LEU A 62 -15.06 -5.71 2.59
C LEU A 62 -16.36 -6.22 3.26
N PRO A 63 -17.45 -6.44 2.50
CA PRO A 63 -18.71 -6.93 3.08
C PRO A 63 -18.56 -8.35 3.64
N ARG A 64 -17.57 -9.09 3.16
CA ARG A 64 -17.19 -10.43 3.64
C ARG A 64 -15.68 -10.65 3.49
N LYS A 65 -15.12 -11.60 4.24
CA LYS A 65 -13.72 -12.05 4.01
C LYS A 65 -13.56 -12.53 2.56
N LEU A 66 -12.46 -12.16 1.94
CA LEU A 66 -12.08 -12.65 0.60
C LEU A 66 -11.89 -14.17 0.66
N THR A 67 -12.47 -14.87 -0.31
CA THR A 67 -12.19 -16.28 -0.56
C THR A 67 -10.74 -16.47 -1.00
N LEU A 68 -10.23 -17.69 -0.88
CA LEU A 68 -8.86 -18.01 -1.28
C LEU A 68 -8.61 -17.71 -2.77
N ARG A 69 -9.63 -17.92 -3.62
CA ARG A 69 -9.59 -17.57 -5.05
C ARG A 69 -9.48 -16.06 -5.28
N GLU A 70 -10.27 -15.27 -4.58
CA GLU A 70 -10.24 -13.79 -4.69
C GLU A 70 -8.90 -13.24 -4.18
N ARG A 71 -8.36 -13.83 -3.10
CA ARG A 71 -7.01 -13.49 -2.59
C ARG A 71 -5.91 -13.77 -3.61
N MET A 72 -5.98 -14.90 -4.31
CA MET A 72 -4.95 -15.26 -5.30
C MET A 72 -5.11 -14.52 -6.63
N THR A 73 -6.34 -14.20 -7.03
CA THR A 73 -6.61 -13.57 -8.33
C THR A 73 -6.70 -12.04 -8.26
N GLY A 74 -6.85 -11.46 -7.06
CA GLY A 74 -7.08 -10.03 -6.87
C GLY A 74 -8.39 -9.53 -7.46
N ARG A 75 -9.27 -10.42 -7.92
CA ARG A 75 -10.56 -10.09 -8.52
C ARG A 75 -11.67 -10.42 -7.54
N THR A 76 -12.39 -9.41 -7.08
CA THR A 76 -13.64 -9.58 -6.35
C THR A 76 -14.76 -9.78 -7.36
N ASN A 77 -15.45 -10.92 -7.32
CA ASN A 77 -16.72 -11.03 -8.02
C ASN A 77 -17.79 -10.34 -7.15
N PRO A 78 -18.47 -9.30 -7.67
CA PRO A 78 -19.56 -8.64 -6.96
C PRO A 78 -20.71 -9.62 -6.65
#